data_AF-A0ABD2UYN6-F1
#
_entry.id   AF-A0ABD2UYN6-F1
#
_cell.length_a   1.000
_cell.length_b   1.000
_cell.length_c   1.000
_cell.angle_alpha   90.00
_cell.angle_beta   90.00
_cell.angle_gamma   90.00
#
_symmetry.space_group_name_H-M   'P 1'
#
loop_
_entity.id
_entity.type
_entity.pdbx_description
1 polymer ?
#
loop_
_entity_poly.entity_id
_entity_poly.type
_entity_poly.pdbx_seq_one_letter_code
_entity_poly.pdbx_strand_id
1 'polypeptide(L)'
;MHALIRKCAAAHVRANSNFIHISTSTAPSIKETGLYGFHHLKTPKGFQRFVDDAIERSQELVNYIAGMPSSPEIIRAMDEISDTVCSVIDSAELCRHTHPDREFVVEASKASLRVNEFLHHLNTNHSIYKAVNKAEKDNNSLTHEAHRAARFLRMDLEKGGIHLCSEKLDRANELAIDIIQLSREYNENIITDPGHVDIFPASKIPKKLHHLVSPIYRNLPGSSKGSWGLRDKTKEKGFRLATESSTLQGFLQCASDAGVRKVAYVQGNSVPHANLEVLDKLIATRHEFAQLMGHKSYAEFALHSTMAASPEVVMSFLLEMSKVVRPKADQEFEAIQNFKRENSGDPNGELDPWDEAYFTWLMKSAKYKLDSSVIASYFPLQQCIEGLKVLVESLFGVTFHGVPLAPGESWHPDVMKIVLHHPTEANLGYLYLDLKSRKGKHPICAHFAIRGGRRVSETEYQLPVCCSACLQFLWVEFGSGEA
;
A
#
# COMPACT_ATOMS: atom_id res chain seq x y z
N MET A 1 6.92 14.91 -2.72
CA MET A 1 5.66 14.40 -2.11
C MET A 1 5.86 13.79 -0.70
N HIS A 2 7.02 13.94 -0.05
CA HIS A 2 7.34 13.22 1.21
C HIS A 2 7.60 14.10 2.45
N ALA A 3 7.61 15.44 2.35
CA ALA A 3 8.11 16.27 3.45
C ALA A 3 7.23 16.41 4.69
N LEU A 4 5.98 16.00 4.58
CA LEU A 4 4.98 16.20 5.63
C LEU A 4 4.42 14.87 6.18
N ILE A 5 4.93 13.72 5.71
CA ILE A 5 4.47 12.40 6.18
C ILE A 5 5.56 11.77 7.05
N ARG A 6 5.34 11.76 8.38
CA ARG A 6 6.25 11.08 9.32
C ARG A 6 5.57 10.22 10.36
N LYS A 7 6.32 9.16 10.69
CA LYS A 7 6.12 8.18 11.76
C LYS A 7 6.63 8.75 13.10
N CYS A 8 5.83 8.64 14.15
CA CYS A 8 6.23 8.92 15.53
C CYS A 8 6.31 7.64 16.38
N ALA A 9 7.28 7.62 17.29
CA ALA A 9 7.42 6.65 18.38
C ALA A 9 7.35 7.42 19.72
N ALA A 10 6.67 6.82 20.70
CA ALA A 10 6.23 7.44 21.94
C ALA A 10 7.33 7.57 23.01
N ALA A 11 7.15 8.54 23.92
CA ALA A 11 7.85 8.62 25.20
C ALA A 11 6.86 8.97 26.34
N HIS A 12 7.01 8.25 27.47
CA HIS A 12 6.18 8.29 28.67
C HIS A 12 6.22 9.60 29.46
N VAL A 13 5.10 9.91 30.14
CA VAL A 13 5.09 10.73 31.38
C VAL A 13 4.05 10.18 32.37
N ARG A 14 4.48 9.99 33.63
CA ARG A 14 3.67 9.66 34.81
C ARG A 14 2.85 10.87 35.29
N ALA A 15 1.63 10.65 35.76
CA ALA A 15 0.96 11.56 36.67
C ALA A 15 0.21 10.81 37.79
N ASN A 16 0.34 11.35 39.01
CA ASN A 16 -0.13 10.80 40.27
C ASN A 16 -1.66 10.86 40.43
N SER A 17 -2.14 9.87 41.19
CA SER A 17 -3.49 9.67 41.72
C SER A 17 -4.05 10.84 42.53
N ASN A 18 -5.35 11.12 42.38
CA ASN A 18 -6.26 11.34 43.51
C ASN A 18 -7.75 11.17 43.13
N PHE A 19 -8.52 10.74 44.13
CA PHE A 19 -9.84 10.10 44.08
C PHE A 19 -11.04 10.99 43.71
N ILE A 20 -11.88 10.44 42.81
CA ILE A 20 -13.35 10.30 42.76
C ILE A 20 -14.23 11.25 43.61
N HIS A 21 -15.14 11.95 42.92
CA HIS A 21 -16.52 12.13 43.38
C HIS A 21 -17.51 11.83 42.23
N ILE A 22 -18.36 10.82 42.44
CA ILE A 22 -19.40 10.36 41.51
C ILE A 22 -20.60 11.31 41.61
N SER A 23 -20.97 11.92 40.47
CA SER A 23 -22.26 12.58 40.29
C SER A 23 -22.94 11.97 39.07
N THR A 24 -24.13 11.41 39.28
CA THR A 24 -25.02 10.81 38.28
C THR A 24 -25.38 11.83 37.20
N SER A 25 -24.79 11.70 36.01
CA SER A 25 -25.10 12.52 34.84
C SER A 25 -25.58 11.64 33.69
N THR A 26 -26.75 12.00 33.16
CA THR A 26 -27.33 11.56 31.88
C THR A 26 -26.26 11.28 30.83
N ALA A 27 -26.38 10.16 30.12
CA ALA A 27 -25.48 9.78 29.03
C ALA A 27 -25.28 10.98 28.09
N PRO A 28 -24.03 11.45 27.88
CA PRO A 28 -23.79 12.62 27.05
C PRO A 28 -24.29 12.32 25.64
N SER A 29 -25.20 13.15 25.11
CA SER A 29 -25.65 13.01 23.73
C SER A 29 -24.44 13.16 22.81
N ILE A 30 -24.08 12.10 22.11
CA ILE A 30 -22.95 12.12 21.18
C ILE A 30 -23.28 13.14 20.09
N LYS A 31 -22.49 14.22 20.02
CA LYS A 31 -22.69 15.30 19.05
C LYS A 31 -22.56 14.74 17.63
N GLU A 32 -23.45 15.15 16.74
CA GLU A 32 -23.38 14.81 15.32
C GLU A 32 -22.07 15.34 14.70
N THR A 33 -21.40 14.48 13.94
CA THR A 33 -20.15 14.79 13.23
C THR A 33 -20.31 14.48 11.73
N GLY A 34 -19.26 14.67 10.95
CA GLY A 34 -19.15 14.11 9.59
C GLY A 34 -18.17 12.94 9.58
N LEU A 35 -17.83 12.45 8.37
CA LEU A 35 -16.97 11.28 8.20
C LEU A 35 -15.71 11.38 9.07
N TYR A 36 -15.41 10.28 9.76
CA TYR A 36 -14.23 10.10 10.61
C TYR A 36 -14.16 11.02 11.84
N GLY A 37 -15.23 11.77 12.11
CA GLY A 37 -15.30 12.77 13.18
C GLY A 37 -15.03 14.20 12.71
N PHE A 38 -14.80 14.43 11.41
CA PHE A 38 -14.59 15.78 10.87
C PHE A 38 -15.91 16.47 10.57
N HIS A 39 -16.13 17.66 11.14
CA HIS A 39 -17.37 18.41 10.95
C HIS A 39 -17.63 18.86 9.52
N HIS A 40 -16.57 19.11 8.73
CA HIS A 40 -16.69 19.46 7.31
C HIS A 40 -17.34 18.34 6.50
N LEU A 41 -17.04 17.08 6.83
CA LEU A 41 -17.37 15.91 6.02
C LEU A 41 -18.78 15.37 6.30
N LYS A 42 -19.74 16.25 6.59
CA LYS A 42 -21.17 15.89 6.67
C LYS A 42 -21.79 15.63 5.29
N THR A 43 -21.17 16.17 4.24
CA THR A 43 -21.61 16.01 2.84
C THR A 43 -20.39 15.83 1.93
N PRO A 44 -20.53 15.28 0.72
CA PRO A 44 -19.42 15.13 -0.24
C PRO A 44 -18.69 16.45 -0.51
N LYS A 45 -19.45 17.53 -0.75
CA LYS A 45 -18.89 18.87 -1.02
C LYS A 45 -18.17 19.48 0.18
N GLY A 46 -18.35 18.91 1.37
CA GLY A 46 -17.60 19.27 2.57
C GLY A 46 -16.09 19.20 2.39
N PHE A 47 -15.60 18.29 1.54
CA PHE A 47 -14.18 18.21 1.18
C PHE A 47 -13.64 19.51 0.56
N GLN A 48 -14.45 20.25 -0.21
CA GLN A 48 -14.01 21.52 -0.82
C GLN A 48 -13.68 22.54 0.25
N ARG A 49 -14.61 22.73 1.21
CA ARG A 49 -14.41 23.64 2.34
C ARG A 49 -13.27 23.17 3.25
N PHE A 50 -13.14 21.85 3.45
CA PHE A 50 -12.06 21.30 4.26
C PHE A 50 -10.68 21.63 3.66
N VAL A 51 -10.54 21.54 2.34
CA VAL A 51 -9.33 21.97 1.62
C VAL A 51 -9.12 23.47 1.72
N ASP A 52 -10.18 24.28 1.54
CA ASP A 52 -10.10 25.75 1.63
C ASP A 52 -9.56 26.19 2.99
N ASP A 53 -10.16 25.69 4.08
CA ASP A 53 -9.76 26.03 5.46
C ASP A 53 -8.32 25.57 5.73
N ALA A 54 -7.93 24.39 5.22
CA ALA A 54 -6.58 23.87 5.38
C ALA A 54 -5.53 24.74 4.67
N ILE A 55 -5.83 25.21 3.45
CA ILE A 55 -4.97 26.10 2.69
C ILE A 55 -4.88 27.47 3.37
N GLU A 56 -6.01 28.05 3.77
CA GLU A 56 -6.07 29.35 4.45
C GLU A 56 -5.23 29.33 5.72
N ARG A 57 -5.47 28.35 6.61
CA ARG A 57 -4.72 28.21 7.86
C ARG A 57 -3.23 27.98 7.63
N SER A 58 -2.88 27.13 6.66
CA SER A 58 -1.48 26.88 6.34
C SER A 58 -0.80 28.14 5.81
N GLN A 59 -1.48 28.97 5.00
CA GLN A 59 -0.92 30.20 4.48
C GLN A 59 -0.69 31.25 5.57
N GLU A 60 -1.58 31.35 6.56
CA GLU A 60 -1.36 32.18 7.75
C GLU A 60 -0.09 31.77 8.49
N LEU A 61 0.09 30.47 8.71
CA LEU A 61 1.27 29.92 9.39
C LEU A 61 2.55 30.11 8.56
N VAL A 62 2.48 29.99 7.24
CA VAL A 62 3.61 30.30 6.34
C VAL A 62 3.99 31.77 6.43
N ASN A 63 3.02 32.68 6.47
CA ASN A 63 3.27 34.11 6.64
C ASN A 63 3.90 34.41 8.02
N TYR A 64 3.43 33.72 9.06
CA TYR A 64 4.02 33.81 10.40
C TYR A 64 5.47 33.32 10.42
N ILE A 65 5.77 32.16 9.83
CA ILE A 65 7.11 31.60 9.69
C ILE A 65 8.03 32.53 8.89
N ALA A 66 7.52 33.20 7.85
CA ALA A 66 8.28 34.17 7.07
C ALA A 66 8.74 35.39 7.89
N GLY A 67 8.04 35.72 8.98
CA GLY A 67 8.47 36.69 10.00
C GLY A 67 9.66 36.22 10.86
N MET A 68 10.13 34.98 10.67
CA MET A 68 11.26 34.36 11.36
C MET A 68 11.13 34.37 12.90
N PRO A 69 10.05 33.79 13.47
CA PRO A 69 9.83 33.71 14.91
C PRO A 69 10.88 32.82 15.60
N SER A 70 10.73 32.54 16.90
CA SER A 70 11.68 31.69 17.61
C SER A 70 11.70 30.26 17.03
N SER A 71 12.82 29.55 17.16
CA SER A 71 12.97 28.19 16.63
C SER A 71 11.88 27.22 17.13
N PRO A 72 11.47 27.22 18.42
CA PRO A 72 10.35 26.40 18.87
C PRO A 72 9.00 26.78 18.24
N GLU A 73 8.79 28.05 17.89
CA GLU A 73 7.57 28.51 17.22
C GLU A 73 7.55 28.10 15.75
N ILE A 74 8.70 28.14 15.07
CA ILE A 74 8.84 27.64 13.69
C ILE A 74 8.45 26.15 13.64
N ILE A 75 8.97 25.33 14.56
CA ILE A 75 8.67 23.89 14.57
C ILE A 75 7.20 23.62 14.93
N ARG A 76 6.62 24.37 15.89
CA ARG A 76 5.19 24.25 16.22
C ARG A 76 4.29 24.64 15.05
N ALA A 77 4.61 25.72 14.34
CA ALA A 77 3.86 26.15 13.15
C ALA A 77 3.98 25.13 12.02
N MET A 78 5.17 24.54 11.79
CA MET A 78 5.35 23.46 10.82
C MET A 78 4.57 22.20 11.19
N ASP A 79 4.54 21.82 12.47
CA ASP A 79 3.72 20.70 12.96
C ASP A 79 2.22 20.97 12.71
N GLU A 80 1.75 22.20 12.92
CA GLU A 80 0.36 22.63 12.62
C GLU A 80 0.02 22.61 11.13
N ILE A 81 0.91 23.09 10.26
CA ILE A 81 0.75 22.93 8.80
C ILE A 81 0.65 21.44 8.44
N SER A 82 1.50 20.61 9.02
CA SER A 82 1.52 19.15 8.80
C SER A 82 0.18 18.52 9.15
N ASP A 83 -0.31 18.75 10.36
CA ASP A 83 -1.56 18.18 10.84
C ASP A 83 -2.78 18.65 10.03
N THR A 84 -2.80 19.93 9.68
CA THR A 84 -3.87 20.56 8.89
C THR A 84 -3.95 19.95 7.49
N VAL A 85 -2.82 19.86 6.79
CA VAL A 85 -2.75 19.29 5.44
C VAL A 85 -3.00 17.78 5.46
N CYS A 86 -2.37 17.05 6.38
CA CYS A 86 -2.52 15.60 6.49
C CYS A 86 -3.96 15.20 6.83
N SER A 87 -4.67 15.93 7.68
CA SER A 87 -6.08 15.64 7.98
C SER A 87 -6.96 15.60 6.73
N VAL A 88 -6.69 16.47 5.75
CA VAL A 88 -7.40 16.47 4.46
C VAL A 88 -6.92 15.31 3.57
N ILE A 89 -5.60 15.13 3.44
CA ILE A 89 -5.01 14.08 2.59
C ILE A 89 -5.49 12.70 3.06
N ASP A 90 -5.34 12.42 4.34
CA ASP A 90 -5.59 11.11 4.95
C ASP A 90 -7.07 10.75 4.91
N SER A 91 -7.96 11.71 5.22
CA SER A 91 -9.41 11.49 5.15
C SER A 91 -9.90 11.32 3.70
N ALA A 92 -9.35 12.08 2.75
CA ALA A 92 -9.64 11.90 1.34
C ALA A 92 -9.12 10.54 0.84
N GLU A 93 -7.91 10.14 1.25
CA GLU A 93 -7.29 8.88 0.87
C GLU A 93 -8.15 7.68 1.29
N LEU A 94 -8.53 7.65 2.57
CA LEU A 94 -9.42 6.62 3.10
C LEU A 94 -10.77 6.63 2.36
N CYS A 95 -11.34 7.81 2.09
CA CYS A 95 -12.62 7.94 1.39
C CYS A 95 -12.57 7.34 -0.01
N ARG A 96 -11.54 7.65 -0.80
CA ARG A 96 -11.36 7.11 -2.17
C ARG A 96 -11.29 5.59 -2.20
N HIS A 97 -10.73 4.98 -1.14
CA HIS A 97 -10.51 3.54 -1.05
C HIS A 97 -11.71 2.78 -0.47
N THR A 98 -12.56 3.44 0.31
CA THR A 98 -13.57 2.74 1.13
C THR A 98 -15.01 3.23 0.94
N HIS A 99 -15.24 4.48 0.57
CA HIS A 99 -16.60 5.03 0.60
C HIS A 99 -17.49 4.39 -0.49
N PRO A 100 -18.71 3.90 -0.16
CA PRO A 100 -19.58 3.26 -1.14
C PRO A 100 -20.23 4.27 -2.12
N ASP A 101 -20.52 5.48 -1.65
CA ASP A 101 -21.07 6.56 -2.46
C ASP A 101 -19.99 7.19 -3.36
N ARG A 102 -20.30 7.29 -4.65
CA ARG A 102 -19.40 7.83 -5.67
C ARG A 102 -19.23 9.33 -5.61
N GLU A 103 -20.22 10.08 -5.12
CA GLU A 103 -20.06 11.54 -4.99
C GLU A 103 -18.96 11.86 -3.98
N PHE A 104 -18.96 11.16 -2.83
CA PHE A 104 -17.88 11.25 -1.84
C PHE A 104 -16.52 10.87 -2.43
N VAL A 105 -16.43 9.78 -3.20
CA VAL A 105 -15.16 9.35 -3.84
C VAL A 105 -14.65 10.39 -4.84
N VAL A 106 -15.55 11.00 -5.63
CA VAL A 106 -15.20 12.04 -6.62
C VAL A 106 -14.72 13.31 -5.92
N GLU A 107 -15.44 13.80 -4.91
CA GLU A 107 -15.05 15.00 -4.18
C GLU A 107 -13.76 14.79 -3.37
N ALA A 108 -13.56 13.62 -2.77
CA ALA A 108 -12.30 13.24 -2.14
C ALA A 108 -11.14 13.18 -3.15
N SER A 109 -11.39 12.71 -4.38
CA SER A 109 -10.38 12.71 -5.44
C SER A 109 -9.98 14.13 -5.84
N LYS A 110 -10.94 15.04 -5.99
CA LYS A 110 -10.67 16.46 -6.25
C LYS A 110 -9.89 17.12 -5.10
N ALA A 111 -10.28 16.84 -3.86
CA ALA A 111 -9.58 17.34 -2.68
C ALA A 111 -8.14 16.85 -2.60
N SER A 112 -7.91 15.55 -2.85
CA SER A 112 -6.57 14.95 -2.92
C SER A 112 -5.70 15.63 -3.97
N LEU A 113 -6.22 15.92 -5.17
CA LEU A 113 -5.46 16.63 -6.21
C LEU A 113 -5.10 18.05 -5.77
N ARG A 114 -6.09 18.81 -5.30
CA ARG A 114 -5.91 20.22 -4.93
C ARG A 114 -4.97 20.40 -3.74
N VAL A 115 -5.06 19.55 -2.73
CA VAL A 115 -4.17 19.62 -1.56
C VAL A 115 -2.75 19.15 -1.90
N ASN A 116 -2.59 18.22 -2.86
CA ASN A 116 -1.26 17.81 -3.35
C ASN A 116 -0.57 18.93 -4.14
N GLU A 117 -1.31 19.72 -4.91
CA GLU A 117 -0.81 20.94 -5.57
C GLU A 117 -0.32 21.95 -4.52
N PHE A 118 -1.15 22.22 -3.50
CA PHE A 118 -0.74 23.09 -2.39
C PHE A 118 0.48 22.56 -1.62
N LEU A 119 0.53 21.26 -1.37
CA LEU A 119 1.66 20.59 -0.74
C LEU A 119 2.96 20.78 -1.56
N HIS A 120 2.87 20.78 -2.89
CA HIS A 120 4.03 21.10 -3.73
C HIS A 120 4.51 22.53 -3.50
N HIS A 121 3.61 23.52 -3.44
CA HIS A 121 3.96 24.91 -3.11
C HIS A 121 4.62 25.06 -1.73
N LEU A 122 4.15 24.33 -0.71
CA LEU A 122 4.80 24.32 0.60
C LEU A 122 6.22 23.76 0.52
N ASN A 123 6.41 22.66 -0.21
CA ASN A 123 7.70 21.99 -0.33
C ASN A 123 8.75 22.78 -1.13
N THR A 124 8.30 23.73 -1.96
CA THR A 124 9.18 24.61 -2.76
C THR A 124 9.30 26.02 -2.16
N ASN A 125 8.72 26.27 -0.98
CA ASN A 125 8.74 27.58 -0.35
C ASN A 125 10.08 27.90 0.33
N HIS A 126 10.87 28.80 -0.25
CA HIS A 126 12.16 29.20 0.29
C HIS A 126 12.10 29.89 1.67
N SER A 127 11.00 30.55 2.02
CA SER A 127 10.86 31.17 3.36
C SER A 127 10.75 30.09 4.43
N ILE A 128 9.96 29.05 4.17
CA ILE A 128 9.89 27.86 5.05
C ILE A 128 11.28 27.23 5.17
N TYR A 129 11.97 26.99 4.04
CA TYR A 129 13.30 26.39 4.05
C TYR A 129 14.32 27.19 4.88
N LYS A 130 14.34 28.52 4.73
CA LYS A 130 15.21 29.40 5.53
C LYS A 130 14.89 29.33 7.03
N ALA A 131 13.61 29.31 7.38
CA ALA A 131 13.16 29.23 8.77
C ALA A 131 13.49 27.87 9.41
N VAL A 132 13.25 26.77 8.70
CA VAL A 132 13.61 25.41 9.17
C VAL A 132 15.13 25.27 9.34
N ASN A 133 15.92 25.80 8.40
CA ASN A 133 17.38 25.86 8.51
C ASN A 133 17.85 26.66 9.72
N LYS A 134 17.20 27.80 10.03
CA LYS A 134 17.48 28.57 11.26
C LYS A 134 17.17 27.72 12.48
N ALA A 135 16.01 27.08 12.52
CA ALA A 135 15.58 26.27 13.66
C ALA A 135 16.51 25.08 13.91
N GLU A 136 16.92 24.35 12.87
CA GLU A 136 17.86 23.22 13.03
C GLU A 136 19.23 23.67 13.55
N LYS A 137 19.72 24.85 13.15
CA LYS A 137 21.01 25.37 13.65
C LYS A 137 20.96 25.86 15.10
N ASP A 138 19.77 26.05 15.65
CA ASP A 138 19.56 26.51 17.01
C ASP A 138 19.58 25.33 18.00
N ASN A 139 20.77 25.02 18.50
CA ASN A 139 20.99 23.89 19.41
C ASN A 139 20.56 24.15 20.87
N ASN A 140 20.26 25.40 21.24
CA ASN A 140 20.06 25.75 22.65
C ASN A 140 18.58 25.90 23.02
N SER A 141 17.69 26.18 22.06
CA SER A 141 16.27 26.46 22.33
C SER A 141 15.33 25.29 22.05
N LEU A 142 15.78 24.28 21.29
CA LEU A 142 14.94 23.15 20.90
C LEU A 142 15.11 21.94 21.82
N THR A 143 14.01 21.22 22.05
CA THR A 143 14.09 19.86 22.59
C THR A 143 14.77 18.94 21.58
N HIS A 144 15.31 17.80 22.03
CA HIS A 144 15.91 16.81 21.14
C HIS A 144 14.94 16.35 20.04
N GLU A 145 13.65 16.19 20.38
CA GLU A 145 12.60 15.84 19.42
C GLU A 145 12.36 16.96 18.39
N ALA A 146 12.24 18.21 18.84
CA ALA A 146 12.02 19.35 17.95
C ALA A 146 13.21 19.58 17.01
N HIS A 147 14.44 19.39 17.49
CA HIS A 147 15.64 19.45 16.66
C HIS A 147 15.66 18.32 15.62
N ARG A 148 15.27 17.09 16.01
CA ARG A 148 15.11 15.97 15.07
C ARG A 148 14.02 16.25 14.02
N ALA A 149 12.91 16.86 14.42
CA ALA A 149 11.84 17.27 13.52
C ALA A 149 12.34 18.31 12.49
N ALA A 150 13.08 19.32 12.95
CA ALA A 150 13.72 20.34 12.12
C ALA A 150 14.64 19.73 11.07
N ARG A 151 15.58 18.87 11.51
CA ARG A 151 16.53 18.18 10.63
C ARG A 151 15.84 17.42 9.53
N PHE A 152 14.85 16.59 9.88
CA PHE A 152 14.16 15.83 8.87
C PHE A 152 13.32 16.75 7.95
N LEU A 153 12.71 17.83 8.45
CA LEU A 153 11.93 18.78 7.63
C LEU A 153 12.85 19.40 6.57
N ARG A 154 14.05 19.82 6.96
CA ARG A 154 15.08 20.26 6.02
C ARG A 154 15.40 19.18 4.99
N MET A 155 15.71 17.95 5.44
CA MET A 155 16.05 16.84 4.54
C MET A 155 14.95 16.57 3.52
N ASP A 156 13.68 16.62 3.92
CA ASP A 156 12.60 16.35 2.99
C ASP A 156 12.31 17.50 2.02
N LEU A 157 12.49 18.76 2.43
CA LEU A 157 12.49 19.90 1.51
C LEU A 157 13.64 19.76 0.49
N GLU A 158 14.82 19.34 0.95
CA GLU A 158 15.99 19.12 0.10
C GLU A 158 15.83 17.97 -0.88
N LYS A 159 15.02 16.94 -0.59
CA LYS A 159 14.69 15.88 -1.57
C LYS A 159 14.04 16.42 -2.84
N GLY A 160 13.35 17.56 -2.75
CA GLY A 160 12.77 18.26 -3.90
C GLY A 160 13.73 19.22 -4.61
N GLY A 161 15.00 19.29 -4.18
CA GLY A 161 15.99 20.15 -4.82
C GLY A 161 15.95 21.61 -4.39
N ILE A 162 15.18 22.00 -3.36
CA ILE A 162 15.02 23.42 -2.94
C ILE A 162 16.34 24.15 -2.61
N HIS A 163 17.38 23.39 -2.30
CA HIS A 163 18.72 23.90 -1.97
C HIS A 163 19.58 24.16 -3.22
N LEU A 164 19.14 23.69 -4.38
CA LEU A 164 19.82 23.87 -5.65
C LEU A 164 19.62 25.31 -6.17
N CYS A 165 20.50 25.73 -7.09
CA CYS A 165 20.28 26.97 -7.84
C CYS A 165 19.09 26.81 -8.80
N SER A 166 18.50 27.93 -9.23
CA SER A 166 17.29 27.93 -10.09
C SER A 166 17.40 26.99 -11.29
N GLU A 167 18.49 27.09 -12.06
CA GLU A 167 18.70 26.25 -13.26
C GLU A 167 18.70 24.74 -12.94
N LYS A 168 19.37 24.35 -11.85
CA LYS A 168 19.40 22.95 -11.41
C LYS A 168 18.06 22.50 -10.83
N LEU A 169 17.35 23.38 -10.14
CA LEU A 169 16.01 23.10 -9.61
C LEU A 169 15.01 22.88 -10.74
N ASP A 170 15.04 23.72 -11.77
CA ASP A 170 14.18 23.60 -12.95
C ASP A 170 14.40 22.26 -13.66
N ARG A 171 15.68 21.89 -13.89
CA ARG A 171 16.02 20.58 -14.45
C ARG A 171 15.60 19.42 -13.55
N ALA A 172 15.74 19.55 -12.23
CA ALA A 172 15.32 18.51 -11.28
C ALA A 172 13.79 18.30 -11.33
N ASN A 173 13.02 19.39 -11.48
CA ASN A 173 11.57 19.33 -11.60
C ASN A 173 11.14 18.65 -12.91
N GLU A 174 11.76 18.98 -14.04
CA GLU A 174 11.52 18.29 -15.32
C GLU A 174 11.74 16.78 -15.19
N LEU A 175 12.92 16.38 -14.68
CA LEU A 175 13.27 14.98 -14.49
C LEU A 175 12.31 14.27 -13.54
N ALA A 176 11.85 14.93 -12.47
CA ALA A 176 10.87 14.37 -11.55
C ALA A 176 9.51 14.12 -12.24
N ILE A 177 9.07 15.02 -13.11
CA ILE A 177 7.85 14.84 -13.93
C ILE A 177 8.02 13.67 -14.89
N ASP A 178 9.15 13.59 -15.59
CA ASP A 178 9.46 12.50 -16.51
C ASP A 178 9.47 11.15 -15.79
N ILE A 179 10.07 11.06 -14.59
CA ILE A 179 10.06 9.84 -13.76
C ILE A 179 8.63 9.41 -13.43
N ILE A 180 7.75 10.35 -13.07
CA ILE A 180 6.35 10.05 -12.75
C ILE A 180 5.61 9.56 -14.01
N GLN A 181 5.80 10.23 -15.14
CA GLN A 181 5.17 9.87 -16.41
C GLN A 181 5.62 8.48 -16.88
N LEU A 182 6.92 8.21 -16.90
CA LEU A 182 7.48 6.91 -17.27
C LEU A 182 7.01 5.80 -16.31
N SER A 183 6.93 6.08 -15.01
CA SER A 183 6.40 5.12 -14.03
C SER A 183 4.92 4.82 -14.26
N ARG A 184 4.14 5.82 -14.66
CA ARG A 184 2.72 5.65 -15.02
C ARG A 184 2.59 4.83 -16.30
N GLU A 185 3.32 5.19 -17.35
CA GLU A 185 3.33 4.48 -18.63
C GLU A 185 3.72 3.01 -18.45
N TYR A 186 4.75 2.73 -17.63
CA TYR A 186 5.17 1.36 -17.31
C TYR A 186 4.02 0.52 -16.73
N ASN A 187 3.25 1.10 -15.79
CA ASN A 187 2.10 0.41 -15.18
C ASN A 187 0.91 0.31 -16.12
N GLU A 188 0.63 1.35 -16.91
CA GLU A 188 -0.43 1.34 -17.91
C GLU A 188 -0.19 0.23 -18.94
N ASN A 189 1.04 0.10 -19.45
CA ASN A 189 1.41 -0.94 -20.39
C ASN A 189 1.13 -2.36 -19.84
N ILE A 190 1.40 -2.62 -18.56
CA ILE A 190 1.12 -3.91 -17.90
C ILE A 190 -0.39 -4.20 -17.89
N ILE A 191 -1.21 -3.17 -17.66
CA ILE A 191 -2.67 -3.30 -17.61
C ILE A 191 -3.25 -3.47 -19.02
N THR A 192 -2.73 -2.75 -20.02
CA THR A 192 -3.27 -2.75 -21.38
C THR A 192 -2.81 -3.93 -22.23
N ASP A 193 -1.59 -4.42 -22.01
CA ASP A 193 -1.05 -5.60 -22.68
C ASP A 193 -0.53 -6.62 -21.66
N PRO A 194 -1.45 -7.32 -20.96
CA PRO A 194 -1.07 -8.42 -20.07
C PRO A 194 -0.56 -9.65 -20.83
N GLY A 195 -0.56 -9.62 -22.18
CA GLY A 195 -0.31 -10.75 -23.06
C GLY A 195 -1.36 -11.87 -22.99
N HIS A 196 -1.23 -12.82 -23.92
CA HIS A 196 -2.07 -14.02 -23.93
C HIS A 196 -1.38 -15.19 -24.61
N VAL A 197 -1.84 -16.40 -24.29
CA VAL A 197 -1.45 -17.64 -24.95
C VAL A 197 -2.68 -18.38 -25.47
N ASP A 198 -2.64 -18.75 -26.75
CA ASP A 198 -3.65 -19.58 -27.39
C ASP A 198 -3.24 -21.05 -27.38
N ILE A 199 -4.05 -21.88 -26.71
CA ILE A 199 -3.75 -23.28 -26.43
C ILE A 199 -4.72 -24.17 -27.20
N PHE A 200 -4.16 -25.02 -28.06
CA PHE A 200 -4.89 -26.02 -28.85
C PHE A 200 -4.23 -27.40 -28.72
N PRO A 201 -5.01 -28.50 -28.78
CA PRO A 201 -6.47 -28.54 -28.71
C PRO A 201 -7.01 -28.21 -27.31
N ALA A 202 -8.31 -27.90 -27.20
CA ALA A 202 -8.97 -27.63 -25.91
C ALA A 202 -8.82 -28.74 -24.87
N SER A 203 -8.53 -29.99 -25.29
CA SER A 203 -8.27 -31.11 -24.38
C SER A 203 -7.00 -30.96 -23.54
N LYS A 204 -6.09 -30.05 -23.89
CA LYS A 204 -4.90 -29.74 -23.09
C LYS A 204 -5.19 -28.97 -21.79
N ILE A 205 -6.39 -28.39 -21.65
CA ILE A 205 -6.78 -27.62 -20.46
C ILE A 205 -7.81 -28.42 -19.64
N PRO A 206 -7.45 -28.83 -18.40
CA PRO A 206 -8.40 -29.45 -17.47
C PRO A 206 -9.64 -28.58 -17.23
N LYS A 207 -10.81 -29.22 -17.06
CA LYS A 207 -12.09 -28.52 -16.82
C LYS A 207 -12.04 -27.54 -15.64
N LYS A 208 -11.32 -27.92 -14.56
CA LYS A 208 -11.12 -27.07 -13.38
C LYS A 208 -10.46 -25.72 -13.69
N LEU A 209 -9.77 -25.57 -14.83
CA LEU A 209 -9.14 -24.33 -15.25
C LEU A 209 -9.97 -23.50 -16.22
N HIS A 210 -11.16 -23.98 -16.63
CA HIS A 210 -11.98 -23.29 -17.64
C HIS A 210 -12.45 -21.90 -17.19
N HIS A 211 -12.48 -21.63 -15.88
CA HIS A 211 -12.79 -20.30 -15.34
C HIS A 211 -11.64 -19.28 -15.52
N LEU A 212 -10.42 -19.73 -15.80
CA LEU A 212 -9.25 -18.87 -16.04
C LEU A 212 -8.97 -18.61 -17.53
N VAL A 213 -9.74 -19.22 -18.44
CA VAL A 213 -9.49 -19.17 -19.88
C VAL A 213 -10.75 -18.87 -20.68
N SER A 214 -10.58 -18.26 -21.85
CA SER A 214 -11.67 -17.96 -22.78
C SER A 214 -11.66 -18.91 -23.99
N PRO A 215 -12.80 -19.43 -24.46
CA PRO A 215 -12.81 -20.34 -25.62
C PRO A 215 -12.48 -19.60 -26.92
N ILE A 216 -11.69 -20.25 -27.78
CA ILE A 216 -11.31 -19.75 -29.12
C ILE A 216 -11.43 -20.86 -30.17
N TYR A 217 -11.51 -20.49 -31.45
CA TYR A 217 -11.63 -21.43 -32.56
C TYR A 217 -10.69 -21.05 -33.71
N ARG A 218 -9.99 -22.04 -34.27
CA ARG A 218 -9.19 -21.86 -35.48
C ARG A 218 -9.64 -22.81 -36.58
N ASN A 219 -9.49 -22.39 -37.84
CA ASN A 219 -9.78 -23.24 -38.99
C ASN A 219 -8.59 -24.16 -39.23
N LEU A 220 -8.83 -25.47 -39.36
CA LEU A 220 -7.78 -26.40 -39.79
C LEU A 220 -7.60 -26.32 -41.32
N PRO A 221 -6.36 -26.36 -41.84
CA PRO A 221 -6.13 -26.58 -43.26
C PRO A 221 -6.75 -27.92 -43.64
N GLY A 222 -7.77 -27.91 -44.49
CA GLY A 222 -8.45 -29.13 -44.92
C GLY A 222 -7.47 -30.09 -45.60
N SER A 223 -7.35 -31.31 -45.08
CA SER A 223 -6.71 -32.40 -45.81
C SER A 223 -7.48 -32.64 -47.11
N SER A 224 -6.75 -32.88 -48.19
CA SER A 224 -7.20 -32.83 -49.58
C SER A 224 -8.46 -33.65 -49.92
N LYS A 225 -9.35 -32.99 -50.68
CA LYS A 225 -10.38 -33.48 -51.63
C LYS A 225 -10.72 -34.99 -51.63
N GLY A 226 -11.86 -35.33 -51.02
CA GLY A 226 -12.73 -36.42 -51.46
C GLY A 226 -13.80 -35.91 -52.44
N SER A 227 -14.24 -36.77 -53.35
CA SER A 227 -14.89 -36.52 -54.66
C SER A 227 -16.25 -35.79 -54.71
N TRP A 228 -16.68 -35.05 -53.69
CA TRP A 228 -17.96 -34.30 -53.74
C TRP A 228 -17.88 -32.97 -52.98
N GLY A 229 -17.38 -31.92 -53.64
CA GLY A 229 -17.81 -30.52 -53.57
C GLY A 229 -17.90 -29.73 -52.24
N LEU A 230 -17.80 -30.33 -51.06
CA LEU A 230 -17.95 -29.63 -49.77
C LEU A 230 -16.60 -29.57 -49.04
N ARG A 231 -16.01 -28.36 -48.96
CA ARG A 231 -14.94 -28.10 -47.98
C ARG A 231 -15.55 -28.16 -46.59
N ASP A 232 -15.39 -29.28 -45.91
CA ASP A 232 -15.71 -29.37 -44.49
C ASP A 232 -14.71 -28.50 -43.71
N LYS A 233 -15.14 -27.31 -43.28
CA LYS A 233 -14.33 -26.40 -42.46
C LYS A 233 -14.38 -26.92 -41.02
N THR A 234 -13.59 -27.94 -40.72
CA THR A 234 -13.42 -28.40 -39.35
C THR A 234 -12.78 -27.28 -38.52
N LYS A 235 -13.55 -26.71 -37.59
CA LYS A 235 -13.07 -25.74 -36.61
C LYS A 235 -12.52 -26.49 -35.40
N GLU A 236 -11.25 -26.26 -35.08
CA GLU A 236 -10.66 -26.77 -33.85
C GLU A 236 -10.94 -25.80 -32.71
N LYS A 237 -11.47 -26.31 -31.59
CA LYS A 237 -11.66 -25.54 -30.36
C LYS A 237 -10.35 -25.51 -29.56
N GLY A 238 -10.03 -24.34 -29.02
CA GLY A 238 -8.93 -24.11 -28.08
C GLY A 238 -9.35 -23.17 -26.96
N PHE A 239 -8.37 -22.75 -26.17
CA PHE A 239 -8.53 -21.82 -25.06
C PHE A 239 -7.47 -20.73 -25.12
N ARG A 240 -7.87 -19.48 -24.83
CA ARG A 240 -7.00 -18.34 -24.63
C ARG A 240 -6.83 -18.09 -23.14
N LEU A 241 -5.58 -18.07 -22.69
CA LEU A 241 -5.18 -17.68 -21.34
C LEU A 241 -4.64 -16.25 -21.39
N ALA A 242 -5.20 -15.33 -20.60
CA ALA A 242 -4.57 -14.04 -20.34
C ALA A 242 -3.40 -14.24 -19.38
N THR A 243 -2.28 -13.56 -19.60
CA THR A 243 -1.05 -13.78 -18.82
C THR A 243 -0.80 -12.76 -17.71
N GLU A 244 -1.85 -12.06 -17.26
CA GLU A 244 -1.81 -11.22 -16.06
C GLU A 244 -1.43 -12.04 -14.81
N SER A 245 -0.73 -11.42 -13.86
CA SER A 245 0.02 -12.11 -12.80
C SER A 245 -0.81 -13.11 -11.97
N SER A 246 -2.00 -12.72 -11.50
CA SER A 246 -2.87 -13.59 -10.68
C SER A 246 -3.40 -14.79 -11.48
N THR A 247 -3.88 -14.55 -12.70
CA THR A 247 -4.41 -15.58 -13.60
C THR A 247 -3.31 -16.56 -14.02
N LEU A 248 -2.11 -16.06 -14.34
CA LEU A 248 -0.96 -16.88 -14.70
C LEU A 248 -0.52 -17.77 -13.54
N GLN A 249 -0.39 -17.22 -12.32
CA GLN A 249 0.05 -17.98 -11.15
C GLN A 249 -0.93 -19.12 -10.82
N GLY A 250 -2.23 -18.84 -10.79
CA GLY A 250 -3.25 -19.88 -10.57
C GLY A 250 -3.27 -20.95 -11.66
N PHE A 251 -3.03 -20.54 -12.92
CA PHE A 251 -2.93 -21.48 -14.03
C PHE A 251 -1.69 -22.39 -13.90
N LEU A 252 -0.51 -21.85 -13.60
CA LEU A 252 0.73 -22.62 -13.45
C LEU A 252 0.66 -23.64 -12.31
N GLN A 253 -0.06 -23.35 -11.23
CA GLN A 253 -0.26 -24.30 -10.12
C GLN A 253 -1.08 -25.52 -10.50
N CYS A 254 -1.96 -25.43 -11.51
CA CYS A 254 -2.98 -26.44 -11.79
C CYS A 254 -2.88 -27.08 -13.17
N ALA A 255 -2.16 -26.48 -14.12
CA ALA A 255 -2.02 -26.99 -15.49
C ALA A 255 -1.10 -28.21 -15.52
N SER A 256 -1.63 -29.37 -15.92
CA SER A 256 -0.90 -30.64 -15.90
C SER A 256 0.11 -30.82 -17.05
N ASP A 257 -0.16 -30.23 -18.22
CA ASP A 257 0.73 -30.32 -19.40
C ASP A 257 1.92 -29.36 -19.25
N ALA A 258 3.14 -29.90 -19.23
CA ALA A 258 4.38 -29.14 -19.07
C ALA A 258 4.67 -28.18 -20.22
N GLY A 259 4.33 -28.57 -21.46
CA GLY A 259 4.50 -27.70 -22.63
C GLY A 259 3.56 -26.49 -22.56
N VAL A 260 2.34 -26.70 -22.06
CA VAL A 260 1.39 -25.62 -21.82
C VAL A 260 1.88 -24.68 -20.71
N ARG A 261 2.38 -25.22 -19.58
CA ARG A 261 3.00 -24.41 -18.52
C ARG A 261 4.16 -23.57 -19.05
N LYS A 262 5.05 -24.17 -19.85
CA LYS A 262 6.19 -23.49 -20.47
C LYS A 262 5.77 -22.29 -21.31
N VAL A 263 4.83 -22.47 -22.23
CA VAL A 263 4.40 -21.37 -23.12
C VAL A 263 3.71 -20.27 -22.31
N ALA A 264 2.86 -20.63 -21.34
CA ALA A 264 2.22 -19.66 -20.44
C ALA A 264 3.25 -18.86 -19.62
N TYR A 265 4.21 -19.55 -18.99
CA TYR A 265 5.26 -18.95 -18.18
C TYR A 265 6.13 -18.00 -19.00
N VAL A 266 6.64 -18.45 -20.15
CA VAL A 266 7.50 -17.63 -21.01
C VAL A 266 6.75 -16.41 -21.49
N GLN A 267 5.52 -16.57 -21.97
CA GLN A 267 4.73 -15.44 -22.46
C GLN A 267 4.48 -14.42 -21.35
N GLY A 268 4.01 -14.86 -20.18
CA GLY A 268 3.67 -13.95 -19.09
C GLY A 268 4.85 -13.23 -18.43
N ASN A 269 6.08 -13.76 -18.60
CA ASN A 269 7.30 -13.10 -18.15
C ASN A 269 8.02 -12.31 -19.27
N SER A 270 7.46 -12.25 -20.49
CA SER A 270 8.07 -11.55 -21.64
C SER A 270 7.29 -10.32 -22.10
N VAL A 271 6.13 -10.04 -21.50
CA VAL A 271 5.23 -8.94 -21.89
C VAL A 271 5.00 -7.97 -20.73
N PRO A 272 4.71 -6.69 -21.01
CA PRO A 272 4.68 -6.05 -22.33
C PRO A 272 6.09 -5.67 -22.82
N HIS A 273 6.40 -5.93 -24.09
CA HIS A 273 7.73 -5.61 -24.68
C HIS A 273 8.01 -4.10 -24.71
N ALA A 274 6.97 -3.27 -24.79
CA ALA A 274 7.07 -1.81 -24.74
C ALA A 274 7.77 -1.31 -23.46
N ASN A 275 7.69 -2.08 -22.36
CA ASN A 275 8.31 -1.69 -21.10
C ASN A 275 9.83 -1.79 -21.08
N LEU A 276 10.47 -2.44 -22.05
CA LEU A 276 11.94 -2.46 -22.15
C LEU A 276 12.48 -1.04 -22.37
N GLU A 277 11.94 -0.32 -23.37
CA GLU A 277 12.37 1.06 -23.65
C GLU A 277 11.97 2.04 -22.53
N VAL A 278 10.78 1.85 -21.95
CA VAL A 278 10.32 2.68 -20.82
C VAL A 278 11.25 2.49 -19.62
N LEU A 279 11.69 1.26 -19.35
CA LEU A 279 12.60 0.97 -18.24
C LEU A 279 13.99 1.56 -18.47
N ASP A 280 14.54 1.47 -19.69
CA ASP A 280 15.83 2.08 -20.04
C ASP A 280 15.80 3.61 -19.83
N LYS A 281 14.74 4.26 -20.32
CA LYS A 281 14.52 5.70 -20.10
C LYS A 281 14.40 6.01 -18.61
N LEU A 282 13.59 5.24 -17.88
CA LEU A 282 13.37 5.45 -16.44
C LEU A 282 14.65 5.31 -15.63
N ILE A 283 15.51 4.33 -15.95
CA ILE A 283 16.81 4.15 -15.31
C ILE A 283 17.72 5.35 -15.60
N ALA A 284 17.80 5.79 -16.86
CA ALA A 284 18.62 6.93 -17.26
C ALA A 284 18.15 8.24 -16.59
N THR A 285 16.85 8.54 -16.63
CA THR A 285 16.26 9.74 -16.00
C THR A 285 16.48 9.74 -14.48
N ARG A 286 16.32 8.58 -13.82
CA ARG A 286 16.61 8.43 -12.39
C ARG A 286 18.09 8.63 -12.07
N HIS A 287 19.00 8.18 -12.94
CA HIS A 287 20.43 8.37 -12.76
C HIS A 287 20.81 9.86 -12.88
N GLU A 288 20.33 10.54 -13.92
CA GLU A 288 20.55 11.98 -14.11
C GLU A 288 19.99 12.79 -12.93
N PHE A 289 18.77 12.48 -12.50
CA PHE A 289 18.15 13.11 -11.33
C PHE A 289 19.03 12.93 -10.07
N ALA A 290 19.53 11.73 -9.81
CA ALA A 290 20.38 11.46 -8.65
C ALA A 290 21.70 12.25 -8.70
N GLN A 291 22.34 12.33 -9.88
CA GLN A 291 23.58 13.10 -10.06
C GLN A 291 23.35 14.60 -9.81
N LEU A 292 22.23 15.13 -10.30
CA LEU A 292 21.84 16.53 -10.09
C LEU A 292 21.62 16.84 -8.60
N MET A 293 21.08 15.87 -7.85
CA MET A 293 20.90 15.90 -6.40
C MET A 293 22.17 15.62 -5.61
N GLY A 294 23.32 15.42 -6.26
CA GLY A 294 24.62 15.21 -5.61
C GLY A 294 24.91 13.77 -5.15
N HIS A 295 24.20 12.77 -5.68
CA HIS A 295 24.39 11.35 -5.37
C HIS A 295 24.97 10.58 -6.57
N LYS A 296 25.71 9.49 -6.31
CA LYS A 296 26.35 8.69 -7.38
C LYS A 296 25.35 7.81 -8.13
N SER A 297 24.26 7.44 -7.47
CA SER A 297 23.21 6.59 -8.03
C SER A 297 21.84 6.93 -7.44
N TYR A 298 20.78 6.53 -8.13
CA TYR A 298 19.42 6.68 -7.61
C TYR A 298 19.19 5.87 -6.32
N ALA A 299 19.86 4.72 -6.17
CA ALA A 299 19.81 3.94 -4.94
C ALA A 299 20.38 4.73 -3.75
N GLU A 300 21.51 5.42 -3.94
CA GLU A 300 22.09 6.27 -2.90
C GLU A 300 21.16 7.44 -2.53
N PHE A 301 20.59 8.12 -3.54
CA PHE A 301 19.58 9.16 -3.32
C PHE A 301 18.37 8.63 -2.54
N ALA A 302 17.80 7.50 -2.96
CA ALA A 302 16.62 6.91 -2.33
C ALA A 302 16.89 6.43 -0.88
N LEU A 303 18.09 5.90 -0.62
CA LEU A 303 18.46 5.34 0.68
C LEU A 303 18.97 6.39 1.67
N HIS A 304 19.39 7.57 1.21
CA HIS A 304 20.00 8.62 2.05
C HIS A 304 19.17 8.99 3.30
N SER A 305 17.85 8.88 3.23
CA SER A 305 16.94 9.18 4.36
C SER A 305 16.38 7.95 5.07
N THR A 306 16.85 6.76 4.72
CA THR A 306 16.37 5.48 5.26
C THR A 306 17.32 4.93 6.34
N MET A 307 16.84 3.97 7.14
CA MET A 307 17.69 3.29 8.13
C MET A 307 18.83 2.47 7.49
N ALA A 308 18.65 2.00 6.26
CA ALA A 308 19.69 1.25 5.55
C ALA A 308 20.87 2.13 5.14
N ALA A 309 20.66 3.45 5.04
CA ALA A 309 21.66 4.50 4.78
C ALA A 309 22.43 4.45 3.46
N SER A 310 22.81 3.27 2.94
CA SER A 310 23.58 3.14 1.70
C SER A 310 23.27 1.85 0.92
N PRO A 311 23.51 1.84 -0.41
CA PRO A 311 23.36 0.64 -1.23
C PRO A 311 24.23 -0.54 -0.78
N GLU A 312 25.43 -0.26 -0.24
CA GLU A 312 26.37 -1.29 0.22
C GLU A 312 25.82 -2.05 1.43
N VAL A 313 25.20 -1.35 2.38
CA VAL A 313 24.55 -1.97 3.55
C VAL A 313 23.41 -2.87 3.09
N VAL A 314 22.58 -2.41 2.15
CA VAL A 314 21.48 -3.20 1.57
C VAL A 314 22.02 -4.45 0.89
N MET A 315 23.04 -4.32 0.04
CA MET A 315 23.61 -5.44 -0.70
C MET A 315 24.30 -6.45 0.24
N SER A 316 25.03 -5.99 1.27
CA SER A 316 25.62 -6.88 2.27
C SER A 316 24.55 -7.70 2.98
N PHE A 317 23.48 -7.03 3.45
CA PHE A 317 22.36 -7.69 4.12
C PHE A 317 21.70 -8.74 3.21
N LEU A 318 21.37 -8.39 1.96
CA LEU A 318 20.71 -9.31 1.02
C LEU A 318 21.59 -10.53 0.69
N LEU A 319 22.90 -10.33 0.49
CA LEU A 319 23.83 -11.41 0.19
C LEU A 319 24.08 -12.31 1.42
N GLU A 320 24.14 -11.75 2.62
CA GLU A 320 24.24 -12.53 3.87
C GLU A 320 22.98 -13.34 4.11
N MET A 321 21.79 -12.73 3.98
CA MET A 321 20.51 -13.44 4.09
C MET A 321 20.41 -14.55 3.05
N SER A 322 20.81 -14.29 1.80
CA SER A 322 20.85 -15.30 0.75
C SER A 322 21.71 -16.50 1.16
N LYS A 323 22.92 -16.28 1.71
CA LYS A 323 23.78 -17.36 2.22
C LYS A 323 23.12 -18.16 3.36
N VAL A 324 22.42 -17.49 4.27
CA VAL A 324 21.75 -18.12 5.42
C VAL A 324 20.57 -19.00 4.96
N VAL A 325 19.75 -18.52 4.02
CA VAL A 325 18.57 -19.26 3.56
C VAL A 325 18.90 -20.32 2.49
N ARG A 326 20.04 -20.19 1.79
CA ARG A 326 20.42 -21.05 0.66
C ARG A 326 20.38 -22.54 0.98
N PRO A 327 20.93 -23.06 2.09
CA PRO A 327 20.89 -24.49 2.38
C PRO A 327 19.46 -25.04 2.51
N LYS A 328 18.54 -24.24 3.08
CA LYS A 328 17.14 -24.65 3.21
C LYS A 328 16.41 -24.58 1.88
N ALA A 329 16.68 -23.53 1.09
CA ALA A 329 16.12 -23.39 -0.25
C ALA A 329 16.57 -24.54 -1.18
N ASP A 330 17.85 -24.92 -1.13
CA ASP A 330 18.38 -26.04 -1.93
C ASP A 330 17.72 -27.37 -1.53
N GLN A 331 17.50 -27.61 -0.23
CA GLN A 331 16.76 -28.79 0.26
C GLN A 331 15.30 -28.81 -0.23
N GLU A 332 14.62 -27.66 -0.22
CA GLU A 332 13.23 -27.55 -0.69
C GLU A 332 13.15 -27.74 -2.20
N PHE A 333 14.10 -27.16 -2.96
CA PHE A 333 14.21 -27.33 -4.40
C PHE A 333 14.48 -28.80 -4.77
N GLU A 334 15.40 -29.46 -4.07
CA GLU A 334 15.68 -30.90 -4.25
C GLU A 334 14.45 -31.76 -3.91
N ALA A 335 13.70 -31.42 -2.86
CA ALA A 335 12.46 -32.11 -2.52
C ALA A 335 11.40 -32.00 -3.61
N ILE A 336 11.22 -30.80 -4.19
CA ILE A 336 10.29 -30.58 -5.31
C ILE A 336 10.76 -31.34 -6.55
N GLN A 337 12.06 -31.34 -6.83
CA GLN A 337 12.64 -32.07 -7.95
C GLN A 337 12.47 -33.59 -7.80
N ASN A 338 12.74 -34.14 -6.61
CA ASN A 338 12.48 -35.55 -6.31
C ASN A 338 11.01 -35.92 -6.51
N PHE A 339 10.11 -35.09 -5.99
CA PHE A 339 8.67 -35.28 -6.16
C PHE A 339 8.25 -35.24 -7.64
N LYS A 340 8.84 -34.36 -8.45
CA LYS A 340 8.65 -34.35 -9.91
C LYS A 340 9.08 -35.69 -10.52
N ARG A 341 10.31 -36.15 -10.24
CA ARG A 341 10.86 -37.41 -10.79
C ARG A 341 9.98 -38.62 -10.48
N GLU A 342 9.50 -38.71 -9.23
CA GLU A 342 8.58 -39.77 -8.79
C GLU A 342 7.24 -39.70 -9.53
N ASN A 343 6.66 -38.49 -9.67
CA ASN A 343 5.35 -38.31 -10.29
C ASN A 343 5.37 -38.42 -11.83
N SER A 344 6.48 -38.05 -12.49
CA SER A 344 6.62 -38.13 -13.95
C SER A 344 7.15 -39.49 -14.43
N GLY A 345 7.72 -40.30 -13.53
CA GLY A 345 8.41 -41.54 -13.90
C GLY A 345 9.71 -41.28 -14.70
N ASP A 346 10.23 -40.05 -14.66
CA ASP A 346 11.48 -39.66 -15.32
C ASP A 346 12.57 -39.40 -14.27
N PRO A 347 13.49 -40.35 -14.05
CA PRO A 347 14.54 -40.22 -13.03
C PRO A 347 15.55 -39.11 -13.33
N ASN A 348 15.60 -38.60 -14.56
CA ASN A 348 16.48 -37.50 -14.97
C ASN A 348 15.74 -36.17 -15.14
N GLY A 349 14.48 -36.09 -14.72
CA GLY A 349 13.68 -34.86 -14.83
C GLY A 349 14.26 -33.72 -13.98
N GLU A 350 14.71 -32.66 -14.65
CA GLU A 350 15.11 -31.40 -14.00
C GLU A 350 13.91 -30.51 -13.69
N LEU A 351 13.96 -29.71 -12.63
CA LEU A 351 12.87 -28.79 -12.29
C LEU A 351 13.02 -27.49 -13.09
N ASP A 352 12.18 -27.30 -14.11
CA ASP A 352 12.15 -26.07 -14.89
C ASP A 352 11.40 -24.93 -14.17
N PRO A 353 11.62 -23.65 -14.53
CA PRO A 353 10.92 -22.52 -13.90
C PRO A 353 9.38 -22.58 -13.99
N TRP A 354 8.84 -23.20 -15.04
CA TRP A 354 7.39 -23.37 -15.21
C TRP A 354 6.82 -24.59 -14.47
N ASP A 355 7.65 -25.35 -13.76
CA ASP A 355 7.25 -26.54 -13.01
C ASP A 355 7.13 -26.30 -11.51
N GLU A 356 7.88 -25.32 -10.97
CA GLU A 356 7.97 -25.04 -9.53
C GLU A 356 6.58 -24.87 -8.89
N ALA A 357 5.74 -24.00 -9.44
CA ALA A 357 4.42 -23.72 -8.90
C ALA A 357 3.51 -24.96 -8.89
N TYR A 358 3.55 -25.76 -9.96
CA TYR A 358 2.74 -26.97 -10.12
C TYR A 358 3.12 -28.04 -9.12
N PHE A 359 4.40 -28.40 -9.05
CA PHE A 359 4.86 -29.48 -8.16
C PHE A 359 4.86 -29.05 -6.70
N THR A 360 5.09 -27.76 -6.39
CA THR A 360 4.89 -27.24 -5.03
C THR A 360 3.44 -27.39 -4.59
N TRP A 361 2.49 -27.02 -5.45
CA TRP A 361 1.06 -27.17 -5.14
C TRP A 361 0.67 -28.63 -4.96
N LEU A 362 1.11 -29.52 -5.86
CA LEU A 362 0.79 -30.95 -5.81
C LEU A 362 1.41 -31.62 -4.57
N MET A 363 2.68 -31.31 -4.26
CA MET A 363 3.37 -31.82 -3.07
C MET A 363 2.70 -31.36 -1.77
N LYS A 364 2.33 -30.07 -1.68
CA LYS A 364 1.60 -29.54 -0.52
C LYS A 364 0.25 -30.22 -0.36
N SER A 365 -0.50 -30.38 -1.45
CA SER A 365 -1.82 -31.03 -1.45
C SER A 365 -1.73 -32.51 -1.06
N ALA A 366 -0.67 -33.21 -1.48
CA ALA A 366 -0.45 -34.61 -1.11
C ALA A 366 -0.05 -34.78 0.37
N LYS A 367 0.81 -33.88 0.87
CA LYS A 367 1.37 -33.95 2.23
C LYS A 367 0.40 -33.46 3.29
N TYR A 368 -0.23 -32.33 3.05
CA TYR A 368 -1.12 -31.65 3.98
C TYR A 368 -2.54 -31.81 3.47
N LYS A 369 -3.24 -32.84 3.93
CA LYS A 369 -4.68 -33.06 3.66
C LYS A 369 -5.53 -32.00 4.39
N LEU A 370 -5.29 -30.74 4.08
CA LEU A 370 -5.92 -29.59 4.72
C LEU A 370 -7.14 -29.18 3.91
N ASP A 371 -8.28 -29.15 4.57
CA ASP A 371 -9.50 -28.58 4.05
C ASP A 371 -9.57 -27.11 4.52
N SER A 372 -9.50 -26.17 3.58
CA SER A 372 -9.54 -24.74 3.88
C SER A 372 -10.87 -24.31 4.51
N SER A 373 -11.97 -24.99 4.21
CA SER A 373 -13.28 -24.72 4.82
C SER A 373 -13.29 -25.08 6.30
N VAL A 374 -12.66 -26.20 6.66
CA VAL A 374 -12.52 -26.65 8.05
C VAL A 374 -11.65 -25.65 8.81
N ILE A 375 -10.49 -25.25 8.28
CA ILE A 375 -9.62 -24.25 8.92
C ILE A 375 -10.37 -22.93 9.13
N ALA A 376 -11.09 -22.44 8.11
CA ALA A 376 -11.83 -21.18 8.20
C ALA A 376 -12.87 -21.18 9.34
N SER A 377 -13.48 -22.34 9.65
CA SER A 377 -14.44 -22.47 10.75
C SER A 377 -13.84 -22.19 12.14
N TYR A 378 -12.52 -22.32 12.31
CA TYR A 378 -11.81 -22.01 13.56
C TYR A 378 -11.46 -20.52 13.72
N PHE A 379 -11.60 -19.71 12.67
CA PHE A 379 -11.22 -18.28 12.69
C PHE A 379 -12.41 -17.33 12.43
N PRO A 380 -13.53 -17.44 13.17
CA PRO A 380 -14.59 -16.44 13.09
C PRO A 380 -14.07 -15.08 13.58
N LEU A 381 -14.46 -14.02 12.85
CA LEU A 381 -13.89 -12.69 13.01
C LEU A 381 -13.96 -12.16 14.45
N GLN A 382 -15.09 -12.37 15.13
CA GLN A 382 -15.28 -11.89 16.50
C GLN A 382 -14.25 -12.51 17.45
N GLN A 383 -14.00 -13.81 17.33
CA GLN A 383 -13.05 -14.55 18.16
C GLN A 383 -11.61 -14.14 17.85
N CYS A 384 -11.29 -13.83 16.58
CA CYS A 384 -10.00 -13.26 16.22
C CYS A 384 -9.80 -11.88 16.86
N ILE A 385 -10.84 -11.04 16.91
CA ILE A 385 -10.79 -9.74 17.61
C ILE A 385 -10.59 -9.95 19.12
N GLU A 386 -11.33 -10.87 19.76
CA GLU A 386 -11.12 -11.16 21.19
C GLU A 386 -9.71 -11.67 21.48
N GLY A 387 -9.17 -12.57 20.64
CA GLY A 387 -7.78 -13.00 20.75
C GLY A 387 -6.79 -11.85 20.64
N LEU A 388 -7.04 -10.91 19.73
CA LEU A 388 -6.23 -9.70 19.61
C LEU A 388 -6.29 -8.83 20.87
N LYS A 389 -7.45 -8.70 21.52
CA LYS A 389 -7.57 -7.96 22.79
C LYS A 389 -6.67 -8.57 23.86
N VAL A 390 -6.70 -9.89 24.01
CA VAL A 390 -5.86 -10.61 24.99
C VAL A 390 -4.38 -10.38 24.74
N LEU A 391 -3.95 -10.43 23.46
CA LEU A 391 -2.55 -10.18 23.09
C LEU A 391 -2.13 -8.73 23.43
N VAL A 392 -2.98 -7.76 23.10
CA VAL A 392 -2.68 -6.34 23.32
C VAL A 392 -2.64 -5.99 24.81
N GLU A 393 -3.53 -6.56 25.61
CA GLU A 393 -3.51 -6.42 27.07
C GLU A 393 -2.26 -7.05 27.66
N SER A 394 -1.92 -8.28 27.24
CA SER A 394 -0.76 -9.01 27.77
C SER A 394 0.58 -8.38 27.42
N LEU A 395 0.72 -7.83 26.20
CA LEU A 395 1.99 -7.28 25.72
C LEU A 395 2.19 -5.80 26.08
N PHE A 396 1.10 -5.02 26.09
CA PHE A 396 1.19 -3.56 26.21
C PHE A 396 0.46 -2.99 27.42
N GLY A 397 -0.29 -3.80 28.18
CA GLY A 397 -1.07 -3.32 29.33
C GLY A 397 -2.21 -2.38 28.94
N VAL A 398 -2.64 -2.41 27.67
CA VAL A 398 -3.75 -1.58 27.15
C VAL A 398 -4.91 -2.47 26.74
N THR A 399 -6.12 -1.94 26.82
CA THR A 399 -7.36 -2.66 26.52
C THR A 399 -8.07 -2.01 25.33
N PHE A 400 -8.77 -2.84 24.56
CA PHE A 400 -9.64 -2.39 23.47
C PHE A 400 -11.09 -2.37 23.92
N HIS A 401 -11.75 -1.22 23.79
CA HIS A 401 -13.17 -1.10 24.03
C HIS A 401 -13.89 -0.67 22.75
N GLY A 402 -14.96 -1.39 22.40
CA GLY A 402 -15.86 -0.92 21.34
C GLY A 402 -16.54 0.36 21.79
N VAL A 403 -16.56 1.37 20.93
CA VAL A 403 -17.22 2.66 21.18
C VAL A 403 -18.24 2.93 20.08
N PRO A 404 -19.40 3.53 20.42
CA PRO A 404 -20.39 3.89 19.42
C PRO A 404 -19.83 4.94 18.45
N LEU A 405 -20.24 4.81 17.19
CA LEU A 405 -20.02 5.83 16.17
C LEU A 405 -21.00 6.98 16.38
N ALA A 406 -20.54 8.22 16.29
CA ALA A 406 -21.40 9.38 16.29
C ALA A 406 -22.28 9.42 15.02
N PRO A 407 -23.45 10.05 15.07
CA PRO A 407 -24.25 10.29 13.85
C PRO A 407 -23.40 11.04 12.80
N GLY A 408 -23.33 10.48 11.59
CA GLY A 408 -22.54 11.01 10.46
C GLY A 408 -21.07 10.58 10.42
N GLU A 409 -20.54 9.92 11.45
CA GLU A 409 -19.13 9.55 11.55
C GLU A 409 -18.71 8.42 10.60
N SER A 410 -19.63 7.48 10.34
CA SER A 410 -19.37 6.27 9.59
C SER A 410 -19.69 6.41 8.10
N TRP A 411 -18.86 5.79 7.26
CA TRP A 411 -19.08 5.65 5.81
C TRP A 411 -19.82 4.35 5.43
N HIS A 412 -19.92 3.39 6.35
CA HIS A 412 -20.58 2.11 6.10
C HIS A 412 -21.08 1.45 7.40
N PRO A 413 -22.26 0.79 7.42
CA PRO A 413 -22.83 0.19 8.63
C PRO A 413 -21.97 -0.90 9.28
N ASP A 414 -21.13 -1.58 8.51
CA ASP A 414 -20.23 -2.64 9.01
C ASP A 414 -18.93 -2.12 9.65
N VAL A 415 -18.71 -0.80 9.67
CA VAL A 415 -17.52 -0.22 10.32
C VAL A 415 -17.69 -0.29 11.83
N MET A 416 -16.66 -0.79 12.50
CA MET A 416 -16.58 -0.77 13.97
C MET A 416 -15.58 0.29 14.41
N LYS A 417 -15.81 0.89 15.58
CA LYS A 417 -14.86 1.79 16.21
C LYS A 417 -14.43 1.24 17.56
N ILE A 418 -13.12 1.25 17.79
CA ILE A 418 -12.49 0.80 19.02
C ILE A 418 -11.64 1.93 19.58
N VAL A 419 -11.63 2.08 20.90
CA VAL A 419 -10.69 2.94 21.62
C VAL A 419 -9.62 2.08 22.30
N LEU A 420 -8.38 2.56 22.26
CA LEU A 420 -7.28 2.02 23.06
C LEU A 420 -7.28 2.72 24.41
N HIS A 421 -7.39 1.96 25.49
CA HIS A 421 -7.43 2.48 26.85
C HIS A 421 -6.27 1.92 27.68
N HIS A 422 -5.48 2.82 28.26
CA HIS A 422 -4.46 2.52 29.25
C HIS A 422 -4.97 2.90 30.65
N PRO A 423 -4.80 2.05 31.68
CA PRO A 423 -5.36 2.31 33.01
C PRO A 423 -4.93 3.63 33.66
N THR A 424 -3.71 4.11 33.36
CA THR A 424 -3.17 5.36 33.95
C THR A 424 -3.11 6.53 32.98
N GLU A 425 -3.03 6.27 31.67
CA GLU A 425 -2.90 7.31 30.63
C GLU A 425 -4.24 7.60 29.94
N ALA A 426 -5.32 6.94 30.39
CA ALA A 426 -6.64 6.98 29.81
C ALA A 426 -6.63 6.55 28.32
N ASN A 427 -7.38 7.23 27.47
CA ASN A 427 -7.51 6.83 26.07
C ASN A 427 -6.27 7.25 25.27
N LEU A 428 -5.67 6.30 24.56
CA LEU A 428 -4.46 6.51 23.76
C LEU A 428 -4.75 6.79 22.28
N GLY A 429 -5.95 6.49 21.79
CA GLY A 429 -6.32 6.67 20.40
C GLY A 429 -7.54 5.87 19.98
N TYR A 430 -7.97 6.07 18.72
CA TYR A 430 -9.12 5.39 18.14
C TYR A 430 -8.75 4.65 16.86
N LEU A 431 -9.34 3.47 16.69
CA LEU A 431 -9.19 2.61 15.53
C LEU A 431 -10.56 2.31 14.92
N TYR A 432 -10.74 2.65 13.65
CA TYR A 432 -11.84 2.11 12.85
C TYR A 432 -11.43 0.78 12.22
N LEU A 433 -12.36 -0.16 12.19
CA LEU A 433 -12.21 -1.47 11.55
C LEU A 433 -13.23 -1.59 10.43
N ASP A 434 -12.74 -1.62 9.20
CA ASP A 434 -13.53 -1.88 8.00
C ASP A 434 -13.02 -3.17 7.35
N LEU A 435 -13.55 -4.30 7.79
CA LEU A 435 -12.96 -5.62 7.52
C LEU A 435 -13.69 -6.43 6.44
N LYS A 436 -14.92 -6.03 6.08
CA LYS A 436 -15.73 -6.75 5.10
C LYS A 436 -15.40 -6.31 3.68
N SER A 437 -15.45 -7.27 2.75
CA SER A 437 -15.41 -7.00 1.32
C SER A 437 -16.73 -6.36 0.87
N ARG A 438 -16.65 -5.41 -0.06
CA ARG A 438 -17.82 -4.86 -0.76
C ARG A 438 -17.44 -4.31 -2.12
N LYS A 439 -18.41 -4.26 -3.03
CA LYS A 439 -18.24 -3.66 -4.36
C LYS A 439 -17.79 -2.20 -4.23
N GLY A 440 -16.70 -1.84 -4.90
CA GLY A 440 -16.19 -0.48 -4.93
C GLY A 440 -15.19 -0.12 -3.83
N LYS A 441 -14.99 -0.99 -2.82
CA LYS A 441 -13.88 -0.88 -1.87
C LYS A 441 -12.61 -1.47 -2.49
N HIS A 442 -11.47 -0.80 -2.30
CA HIS A 442 -10.19 -1.27 -2.81
C HIS A 442 -9.78 -2.62 -2.18
N PRO A 443 -9.30 -3.60 -2.96
CA PRO A 443 -9.09 -4.96 -2.48
C PRO A 443 -7.78 -5.20 -1.70
N ILE A 444 -7.25 -4.19 -1.02
CA ILE A 444 -5.98 -4.32 -0.27
C ILE A 444 -6.24 -4.27 1.23
N CYS A 445 -5.42 -5.00 1.99
CA CYS A 445 -5.28 -4.80 3.42
C CYS A 445 -4.35 -3.61 3.65
N ALA A 446 -4.90 -2.52 4.18
CA ALA A 446 -4.17 -1.28 4.38
C ALA A 446 -4.52 -0.65 5.73
N HIS A 447 -3.54 0.06 6.26
CA HIS A 447 -3.70 0.92 7.42
C HIS A 447 -3.68 2.38 6.95
N PHE A 448 -4.73 3.12 7.27
CA PHE A 448 -4.85 4.53 6.96
C PHE A 448 -4.73 5.33 8.26
N ALA A 449 -3.81 6.28 8.30
CA ALA A 449 -3.90 7.37 9.26
C ALA A 449 -5.15 8.20 8.93
N ILE A 450 -5.75 8.81 9.93
CA ILE A 450 -6.85 9.79 9.76
C ILE A 450 -6.47 11.07 10.48
N ARG A 451 -5.84 10.94 11.65
CA ARG A 451 -5.35 12.05 12.45
C ARG A 451 -4.13 11.62 13.26
N GLY A 452 -3.08 12.44 13.25
CA GLY A 452 -1.87 12.20 14.02
C GLY A 452 -2.04 12.49 15.50
N GLY A 453 -1.23 11.82 16.33
CA GLY A 453 -1.10 12.16 17.74
C GLY A 453 -0.14 13.34 17.91
N ARG A 454 -0.58 14.43 18.55
CA ARG A 454 0.27 15.62 18.75
C ARG A 454 -0.12 16.40 19.99
N ARG A 455 0.82 17.18 20.51
CA ARG A 455 0.53 18.21 21.51
C ARG A 455 0.00 19.46 20.81
N VAL A 456 -1.19 19.89 21.20
CA VAL A 456 -1.84 21.10 20.65
C VAL A 456 -1.49 22.30 21.54
N SER A 457 -1.52 22.10 22.86
CA SER A 457 -1.15 23.10 23.85
C SER A 457 -0.47 22.42 25.05
N GLU A 458 -0.08 23.21 26.06
CA GLU A 458 0.49 22.69 27.31
C GLU A 458 -0.45 21.71 28.05
N THR A 459 -1.76 21.85 27.82
CA THR A 459 -2.80 21.09 28.53
C THR A 459 -3.59 20.14 27.63
N GLU A 460 -3.38 20.20 26.30
CA GLU A 460 -4.17 19.46 25.33
C GLU A 460 -3.29 18.61 24.41
N TYR A 461 -3.65 17.33 24.34
CA TYR A 461 -3.06 16.35 23.43
C TYR A 461 -4.13 15.80 22.49
N GLN A 462 -3.90 15.94 21.19
CA GLN A 462 -4.72 15.37 20.15
C GLN A 462 -4.44 13.87 20.06
N LEU A 463 -5.47 13.05 20.27
CA LEU A 463 -5.34 11.60 20.16
C LEU A 463 -5.29 11.14 18.69
N PRO A 464 -4.40 10.19 18.37
CA PRO A 464 -4.32 9.60 17.05
C PRO A 464 -5.59 8.84 16.69
N VAL A 465 -5.93 8.88 15.41
CA VAL A 465 -7.06 8.16 14.82
C VAL A 465 -6.58 7.48 13.55
N CYS A 466 -6.91 6.20 13.41
CA CYS A 466 -6.54 5.41 12.24
C CYS A 466 -7.67 4.45 11.84
N CYS A 467 -7.58 3.93 10.63
CA CYS A 467 -8.47 2.90 10.10
C CYS A 467 -7.65 1.72 9.61
N SER A 468 -8.03 0.51 10.04
CA SER A 468 -7.59 -0.73 9.39
C SER A 468 -8.68 -1.15 8.40
N ALA A 469 -8.38 -0.99 7.12
CA ALA A 469 -9.24 -1.50 6.05
C ALA A 469 -8.64 -2.81 5.57
N CYS A 470 -9.29 -3.91 5.91
CA CYS A 470 -8.91 -5.22 5.39
C CYS A 470 -10.01 -5.73 4.46
N LEU A 471 -9.58 -6.59 3.55
CA LEU A 471 -10.45 -7.60 3.00
C LEU A 471 -10.37 -8.83 3.88
N GLN A 472 -11.51 -9.35 4.31
CA GLN A 472 -11.61 -10.76 4.69
C GLN A 472 -11.45 -11.61 3.41
N PHE A 473 -10.22 -11.67 2.91
CA PHE A 473 -9.73 -12.55 1.86
C PHE A 473 -8.39 -13.17 2.31
N LEU A 474 -8.29 -13.59 3.57
CA LEU A 474 -7.63 -14.85 3.85
C LEU A 474 -8.80 -15.83 3.81
N TRP A 475 -9.02 -16.63 2.75
CA TRP A 475 -8.42 -17.95 2.58
C TRP A 475 -8.54 -18.48 1.14
N VAL A 476 -8.72 -17.60 0.14
CA VAL A 476 -8.92 -18.04 -1.27
C VAL A 476 -7.63 -18.58 -1.93
N GLU A 477 -6.45 -18.38 -1.30
CA GLU A 477 -5.20 -19.01 -1.77
C GLU A 477 -5.08 -20.51 -1.48
N PHE A 478 -6.00 -21.10 -0.69
CA PHE A 478 -6.13 -22.54 -0.57
C PHE A 478 -7.45 -23.01 -1.19
N GLY A 479 -7.38 -23.21 -2.51
CA GLY A 479 -8.37 -23.82 -3.39
C GLY A 479 -9.69 -24.23 -2.75
N SER A 480 -10.72 -23.43 -2.99
CA SER A 480 -12.07 -23.96 -3.16
C SER A 480 -12.56 -23.51 -4.53
N GLY A 481 -12.35 -24.39 -5.51
CA GLY A 481 -13.27 -24.44 -6.62
C GLY A 481 -14.62 -24.91 -6.08
N GLU A 482 -15.63 -24.08 -6.34
CA GLU A 482 -17.07 -24.38 -6.38
C GLU A 482 -17.83 -24.56 -5.05
N ALA A 483 -18.80 -23.67 -4.82
CA ALA A 483 -20.19 -23.95 -5.17
C ALA A 483 -20.86 -22.70 -5.76
#